data_AF-A0A6M3LH41-F1
#
_entry.id   AF-A0A6M3LH41-F1
#
_cell.length_a   1.000
_cell.length_b   1.000
_cell.length_c   1.000
_cell.angle_alpha   90.00
_cell.angle_beta   90.00
_cell.angle_gamma   90.00
#
_symmetry.space_group_name_H-M   'P 1'
#
loop_
_entity.id
_entity.type
_entity.pdbx_description
1 polymer ?
#
loop_
_entity_poly.entity_id
_entity_poly.type
_entity_poly.pdbx_seq_one_letter_code
_entity_poly.pdbx_strand_id
1 'polypeptide(L)' 'MFSLIQKRQISDEVQRALRSTYHPELPEGEITFSLHVLGAEAWSWADIRNNGAITNPQINPFNELQDKK' A
#
# COMPACT_ATOMS: atom_id res chain seq x y z
N MET A 1 -11.76 6.23 0.07
CA MET A 1 -10.68 5.41 0.67
C MET A 1 -10.05 4.58 -0.46
N PHE A 2 -8.79 4.15 -0.35
CA PHE A 2 -8.05 3.61 -1.50
C PHE A 2 -8.65 2.31 -2.09
N SER A 3 -8.67 2.20 -3.42
CA SER A 3 -8.96 0.98 -4.17
C SER A 3 -7.82 -0.04 -4.10
N LEU A 4 -8.04 -1.27 -4.55
CA LEU A 4 -6.99 -2.28 -4.64
C LEU A 4 -5.83 -1.84 -5.54
N ILE A 5 -6.15 -1.21 -6.69
CA ILE A 5 -5.12 -0.72 -7.63
C ILE A 5 -4.31 0.41 -7.00
N GLN A 6 -4.98 1.36 -6.35
CA GLN A 6 -4.30 2.45 -5.63
C GLN A 6 -3.39 1.91 -4.53
N LYS A 7 -3.85 0.91 -3.75
CA LYS A 7 -3.00 0.27 -2.72
C LYS A 7 -1.76 -0.40 -3.32
N ARG A 8 -1.90 -1.08 -4.46
CA ARG A 8 -0.76 -1.69 -5.18
C ARG A 8 0.24 -0.66 -5.67
N GLN A 9 -0.25 0.43 -6.26
CA GLN A 9 0.58 1.54 -6.72
C GLN A 9 1.33 2.21 -5.57
N ILE A 10 0.63 2.47 -4.45
CA ILE A 10 1.26 3.00 -3.23
C ILE A 10 2.35 2.05 -2.74
N SER A 11 2.08 0.75 -2.72
CA SER A 11 3.07 -0.24 -2.32
C SER A 11 4.33 -0.18 -3.21
N ASP A 12 4.15 -0.12 -4.53
CA ASP A 12 5.28 -0.06 -5.46
C ASP A 12 6.11 1.22 -5.28
N GLU A 13 5.46 2.37 -5.08
CA GLU A 13 6.13 3.64 -4.83
C GLU A 13 6.87 3.66 -3.48
N VAL A 14 6.29 3.07 -2.42
CA VAL A 14 6.97 2.93 -1.14
C VAL A 14 8.23 2.07 -1.29
N GLN A 15 8.17 0.96 -2.00
CA GLN A 15 9.35 0.14 -2.26
C GLN A 15 10.44 0.91 -3.02
N ARG A 16 10.05 1.69 -4.05
CA ARG A 16 10.98 2.54 -4.80
C ARG A 16 11.62 3.59 -3.90
N ALA A 17 10.83 4.26 -3.06
CA ALA A 17 11.31 5.27 -2.14
C ALA A 17 12.27 4.70 -1.09
N LEU A 18 12.02 3.50 -0.57
CA LEU A 18 12.95 2.84 0.35
C LEU A 18 14.25 2.47 -0.38
N ARG A 19 14.15 1.88 -1.58
CA ARG A 19 15.35 1.49 -2.36
C ARG A 19 16.21 2.67 -2.81
N SER A 20 15.62 3.84 -3.06
CA SER A 20 16.38 5.03 -3.45
C SER A 20 17.30 5.57 -2.35
N THR A 21 17.12 5.12 -1.10
CA THR A 21 18.05 5.43 0.00
C THR A 21 19.39 4.70 -0.10
N TYR A 22 19.47 3.64 -0.92
CA TYR A 22 20.62 2.74 -1.02
C TYR A 22 21.09 2.20 0.35
N HIS A 23 20.17 2.07 1.31
CA HIS A 23 20.51 1.66 2.66
C HIS A 23 20.93 0.18 2.70
N PRO A 24 22.12 -0.15 3.25
CA PRO A 24 22.70 -1.49 3.17
C PRO A 24 21.92 -2.56 3.95
N GLU A 25 21.04 -2.17 4.88
CA GLU A 25 20.20 -3.12 5.62
C GLU A 25 18.92 -3.51 4.86
N LEU A 26 18.65 -2.91 3.70
CA LEU A 26 17.49 -3.29 2.91
C LEU A 26 17.67 -4.68 2.29
N PRO A 27 16.62 -5.52 2.29
CA PRO A 27 16.70 -6.83 1.67
C PRO A 27 16.89 -6.72 0.16
N GLU A 28 17.58 -7.69 -0.44
CA GLU A 28 17.73 -7.78 -1.89
C GLU A 28 16.39 -8.00 -2.60
N GLY A 29 15.43 -8.64 -1.93
CA GLY A 29 14.08 -8.95 -2.41
C GLY A 29 13.01 -7.92 -2.05
N GLU A 30 11.76 -8.38 -1.94
CA GLU A 30 10.64 -7.51 -1.60
C GLU A 30 10.80 -6.92 -0.19
N ILE A 31 10.57 -5.62 -0.05
CA ILE A 31 10.69 -4.94 1.24
C ILE A 31 9.36 -5.12 1.97
N THR A 32 9.40 -5.75 3.14
CA THR A 32 8.20 -5.88 3.98
C THR A 32 7.96 -4.59 4.75
N PHE A 33 6.74 -4.06 4.67
CA PHE A 33 6.33 -2.87 5.42
C PHE A 33 4.84 -2.91 5.74
N SER A 34 4.44 -2.10 6.72
CA SER A 34 3.05 -1.82 7.05
C SER A 34 2.87 -0.32 7.17
N LEU A 35 2.03 0.25 6.31
CA LEU A 35 1.69 1.66 6.28
C LEU A 35 0.24 1.81 6.76
N HIS A 36 0.05 2.54 7.85
CA HIS A 36 -1.26 2.94 8.34
C HIS A 36 -1.54 4.39 7.93
N VAL A 37 -2.56 4.60 7.10
CA VAL A 37 -2.93 5.92 6.61
C VAL A 37 -4.23 6.34 7.27
N LEU A 38 -4.18 7.40 8.08
CA LEU A 38 -5.37 8.05 8.62
C LEU A 38 -6.05 8.86 7.51
N GLY A 39 -7.36 8.68 7.38
CA GLY A 39 -8.21 9.45 6.49
C GLY A 39 -8.63 10.79 7.12
N ALA A 40 -9.40 11.56 6.37
CA ALA A 40 -9.90 12.86 6.82
C ALA A 40 -10.83 12.78 8.02
N GLU A 41 -11.55 11.66 8.15
CA GLU A 41 -12.48 11.39 9.24
C GLU A 41 -11.87 10.40 10.23
N ALA A 42 -12.19 10.53 11.53
CA ALA A 42 -11.63 9.69 12.59
C ALA A 42 -11.91 8.18 12.43
N TRP A 43 -12.96 7.83 11.69
CA TRP A 43 -13.34 6.44 11.39
C TRP A 43 -12.83 5.95 10.03
N SER A 44 -12.08 6.79 9.31
CA SER A 44 -11.52 6.44 8.01
C SER A 44 -10.02 6.19 8.14
N TRP A 45 -9.58 4.98 7.86
CA TRP A 45 -8.15 4.65 7.76
C TRP A 45 -7.91 3.53 6.74
N ALA A 46 -6.68 3.42 6.24
CA ALA A 46 -6.29 2.33 5.35
C ALA A 46 -4.95 1.76 5.78
N ASP A 47 -4.92 0.44 5.96
CA ASP A 47 -3.67 -0.31 6.07
C ASP A 47 -3.21 -0.77 4.68
N ILE A 48 -1.95 -0.50 4.37
CA ILE A 48 -1.28 -0.87 3.12
C ILE A 48 -0.02 -1.65 3.48
N ARG A 49 0.21 -2.76 2.80
CA ARG A 49 1.39 -3.61 2.96
C ARG A 49 2.05 -3.82 1.61
N ASN A 50 3.25 -4.38 1.63
CA ASN A 50 3.92 -4.82 0.40
C ASN A 50 3.07 -5.86 -0.34
N ASN A 51 3.14 -5.83 -1.67
CA ASN A 51 2.25 -6.58 -2.55
C ASN A 51 2.30 -8.10 -2.33
N GLY A 52 3.48 -8.67 -2.03
CA GLY A 52 3.65 -10.09 -1.72
C GLY A 52 3.20 -10.51 -0.33
N ALA A 53 2.93 -9.58 0.60
CA ALA A 53 2.35 -9.89 1.90
C ALA A 53 0.82 -10.09 1.85
N ILE A 54 0.16 -9.79 0.73
CA ILE A 54 -1.29 -9.90 0.57
C ILE A 54 -1.64 -11.28 -0.04
N THR A 55 -1.93 -12.27 0.80
CA THR A 55 -2.37 -13.61 0.36
C THR A 55 -3.84 -13.67 -0.06
N ASN A 56 -4.67 -12.75 0.44
CA ASN A 56 -6.06 -12.60 0.00
C ASN A 56 -6.44 -11.11 -0.01
N PRO A 57 -6.42 -10.43 -1.16
CA PRO A 57 -6.80 -9.03 -1.24
C PRO A 57 -8.29 -8.88 -0.97
N GLN A 58 -8.64 -8.35 0.21
CA GLN A 58 -10.03 -7.98 0.50
C GLN A 58 -10.43 -6.80 -0.40
N ILE A 59 -11.37 -7.06 -1.30
CA ILE A 59 -11.94 -6.06 -2.19
C ILE A 59 -13.07 -5.37 -1.44
N ASN A 60 -13.03 -4.04 -1.36
CA ASN A 60 -14.14 -3.23 -0.87
C ASN A 60 -14.85 -2.60 -2.07
N PRO A 61 -16.04 -3.07 -2.48
CA PRO A 61 -16.75 -2.57 -3.65
C PRO A 61 -16.97 -1.05 -3.64
N PHE A 62 -17.19 -0.45 -2.46
CA PHE A 62 -17.36 1.00 -2.34
C PHE A 62 -16.08 1.77 -2.69
N ASN A 63 -14.91 1.26 -2.31
CA ASN A 63 -13.63 1.88 -2.64
C ASN A 63 -13.26 1.68 -4.11
N GLU A 64 -13.56 0.51 -4.68
CA GLU A 64 -13.33 0.25 -6.11
C GLU A 64 -14.18 1.17 -7.00
N LEU A 65 -15.42 1.45 -6.61
CA LEU A 65 -16.30 2.39 -7.33
C LEU A 65 -15.82 3.85 -7.26
N GLN A 66 -14.99 4.20 -6.27
CA GLN A 66 -14.37 5.52 -6.17
C GLN A 66 -13.11 5.65 -7.04
N ASP A 67 -12.59 4.54 -7.57
CA ASP A 67 -11.45 4.53 -8.48
C ASP A 67 -11.89 4.94 -9.89
N LYS A 68 -11.92 6.25 -10.12
CA LYS A 68 -12.19 6.80 -11.45
C LYS A 68 -10.92 6.64 -12.30
N LYS A 69 -10.93 5.66 -13.20
CA LYS A 69 -9.92 5.48 -14.25
C LYS A 69 -9.69 6.75 -15.06
#